data_AF-A0ABD6AZ59-F1
#
_entry.id   AF-A0ABD6AZ59-F1
#
_cell.length_a   1.000
_cell.length_b   1.000
_cell.length_c   1.000
_cell.angle_alpha   90.00
_cell.angle_beta   90.00
_cell.angle_gamma   90.00
#
_symmetry.space_group_name_H-M   'P 1'
#
loop_
_entity.id
_entity.type
_entity.pdbx_description
1 polymer ?
#
loop_
_entity_poly.entity_id
_entity_poly.type
_entity_poly.pdbx_seq_one_letter_code
_entity_poly.pdbx_strand_id
1 'polypeptide(L)'
;MEGHDIAFDSTVHATDDLGWDPDGEEPIDVPTDDGLLILVPPGEYAFPLDTGDEPACVRGDLTDWGIRGLGNDPRDVTFRTASGESGYFIRSGYNSEGILLENLAFDNTDARQGGDIGNFLQAQDAVEVHDVDHVGFSGREPYCRWSILPAIKSDDGEANVVNYTKTGPSVFAGHGASDGGGGVFDHEGHVTFRDCEIANQGGDGGLYTGKHNGSIVFEDCEFRNNDMAAIRTAAGSELRNCEIVIDWENAHPENVIDDATPPTGTMGIYFSSAQYGKSGGGIYDSTVRLLSTYDTAMAGILINPSDGAIDLHDTTVETHLDQRPVWFMDPREQRFDSHTTPAEPWGVDIRNLTVAGSGECHGQAAVILEGRHGSTIDGLTIDMPNAPAGLNVRASEDVELGTHDISVDGAAIRGDVRTDGGGNRDSDAPPKTLQFTNEGAQRAFYSFRAASTQPDEDVPSGQTNHHRDEGGAGGYLTPGETHTWRVAEQPHNCSLVGDVAVTVEGEPLEDVPPMDTPDWSNDELATAWGYPSEAPTEEDSTEEDIEALRERAEDHEARLDAVEEDVESMQEDRRSLRNRLAALFGR
;
A
#
# COMPACT_ATOMS: atom_id res chain seq x y z
N MET A 1 -23.46 -36.22 -1.81
CA MET A 1 -22.18 -35.57 -2.15
C MET A 1 -22.54 -34.57 -3.24
N GLU A 2 -23.20 -33.50 -2.84
CA GLU A 2 -23.69 -32.42 -3.71
C GLU A 2 -23.02 -31.17 -3.15
N GLY A 3 -22.29 -30.40 -3.95
CA GLY A 3 -21.72 -29.14 -3.45
C GLY A 3 -20.80 -28.36 -4.39
N HIS A 4 -19.96 -29.01 -5.19
CA HIS A 4 -18.82 -28.35 -5.84
C HIS A 4 -18.71 -28.54 -7.35
N ASP A 5 -19.76 -29.06 -8.00
CA ASP A 5 -19.82 -29.38 -9.45
C ASP A 5 -18.67 -30.24 -10.05
N ILE A 6 -17.73 -30.73 -9.23
CA ILE A 6 -16.68 -31.69 -9.60
C ILE A 6 -17.21 -33.13 -9.52
N ALA A 7 -16.96 -33.93 -10.56
CA ALA A 7 -17.45 -35.30 -10.67
C ALA A 7 -16.33 -36.33 -10.49
N PHE A 8 -16.25 -36.93 -9.31
CA PHE A 8 -15.29 -38.00 -9.04
C PHE A 8 -15.78 -39.38 -9.51
N ASP A 9 -14.97 -40.08 -10.29
CA ASP A 9 -15.20 -41.46 -10.75
C ASP A 9 -14.92 -42.50 -9.65
N SER A 10 -14.01 -42.18 -8.74
CA SER A 10 -13.57 -43.08 -7.68
C SER A 10 -13.30 -42.36 -6.37
N THR A 11 -13.44 -43.09 -5.26
CA THR A 11 -13.17 -42.59 -3.92
C THR A 11 -12.34 -43.62 -3.17
N VAL A 12 -11.27 -43.18 -2.52
CA VAL A 12 -10.38 -44.03 -1.72
C VAL A 12 -10.21 -43.44 -0.33
N HIS A 13 -10.02 -44.29 0.68
CA HIS A 13 -9.70 -43.90 2.04
C HIS A 13 -8.19 -43.95 2.27
N ALA A 14 -7.60 -42.83 2.70
CA ALA A 14 -6.17 -42.66 2.87
C ALA A 14 -5.50 -43.79 3.69
N THR A 15 -6.06 -44.15 4.85
CA THR A 15 -5.48 -45.17 5.72
C THR A 15 -5.80 -46.60 5.27
N ASP A 16 -7.05 -46.84 4.87
CA ASP A 16 -7.55 -48.20 4.61
C ASP A 16 -7.15 -48.72 3.23
N ASP A 17 -7.15 -47.85 2.22
CA ASP A 17 -6.89 -48.22 0.83
C ASP A 17 -5.45 -47.88 0.41
N LEU A 18 -4.93 -46.71 0.82
CA LEU A 18 -3.58 -46.25 0.45
C LEU A 18 -2.51 -46.59 1.50
N GLY A 19 -2.91 -46.99 2.71
CA GLY A 19 -1.99 -47.34 3.79
C GLY A 19 -1.23 -46.15 4.37
N TRP A 20 -1.77 -44.92 4.24
CA TRP A 20 -1.15 -43.72 4.81
C TRP A 20 -1.04 -43.82 6.33
N ASP A 21 0.07 -43.32 6.85
CA ASP A 21 0.35 -43.27 8.28
C ASP A 21 -0.25 -41.99 8.90
N PRO A 22 -1.28 -42.09 9.77
CA PRO A 22 -1.90 -40.94 10.41
C PRO A 22 -1.08 -40.35 11.56
N ASP A 23 0.04 -40.98 11.94
CA ASP A 23 0.98 -40.45 12.94
C ASP A 23 2.13 -39.67 12.27
N GLY A 24 2.22 -39.71 10.93
CA GLY A 24 3.19 -38.97 10.12
C GLY A 24 4.65 -39.41 10.35
N GLU A 25 4.87 -40.62 10.85
CA GLU A 25 6.20 -41.22 10.99
C GLU A 25 6.74 -41.67 9.62
N GLU A 26 5.86 -42.15 8.75
CA GLU A 26 6.18 -42.54 7.37
C GLU A 26 5.59 -41.57 6.34
N PRO A 27 6.37 -41.11 5.34
CA PRO A 27 5.87 -40.23 4.29
C PRO A 27 4.77 -40.88 3.43
N ILE A 28 3.72 -40.12 3.12
CA ILE A 28 2.62 -40.53 2.24
C ILE A 28 3.02 -40.43 0.76
N ASP A 29 2.41 -41.28 -0.07
CA ASP A 29 2.46 -41.15 -1.53
C ASP A 29 1.05 -40.79 -2.02
N VAL A 30 0.91 -39.65 -2.70
CA VAL A 30 -0.39 -39.08 -3.07
C VAL A 30 -0.71 -39.42 -4.53
N PRO A 31 -1.67 -40.33 -4.78
CA PRO A 31 -2.05 -40.67 -6.15
C PRO A 31 -2.72 -39.48 -6.85
N THR A 32 -2.48 -39.38 -8.16
CA THR A 32 -2.98 -38.30 -9.03
C THR A 32 -3.81 -38.87 -10.18
N ASP A 33 -4.52 -39.97 -9.95
CA ASP A 33 -5.39 -40.58 -10.95
C ASP A 33 -6.57 -39.65 -11.28
N ASP A 34 -6.97 -39.59 -12.55
CA ASP A 34 -8.12 -38.79 -12.98
C ASP A 34 -9.41 -39.26 -12.28
N GLY A 35 -10.27 -38.32 -11.88
CA GLY A 35 -11.55 -38.63 -11.24
C GLY A 35 -11.41 -39.19 -9.83
N LEU A 36 -10.31 -38.93 -9.12
CA LEU A 36 -10.04 -39.49 -7.80
C LEU A 36 -10.38 -38.51 -6.67
N LEU A 37 -11.20 -38.95 -5.71
CA LEU A 37 -11.36 -38.30 -4.40
C LEU A 37 -10.68 -39.12 -3.30
N ILE A 38 -9.77 -38.49 -2.56
CA ILE A 38 -9.11 -39.07 -1.39
C ILE A 38 -9.77 -38.59 -0.11
N LEU A 39 -10.29 -39.50 0.70
CA LEU A 39 -10.88 -39.22 2.00
C LEU A 39 -9.86 -39.51 3.12
N VAL A 40 -9.55 -38.48 3.91
CA VAL A 40 -8.47 -38.51 4.89
C VAL A 40 -9.07 -38.46 6.30
N PRO A 41 -8.94 -39.52 7.13
CA PRO A 41 -9.39 -39.45 8.52
C PRO A 41 -8.51 -38.51 9.35
N PRO A 42 -8.95 -38.12 10.56
CA PRO A 42 -8.11 -37.32 11.47
C PRO A 42 -6.73 -37.94 11.71
N GLY A 43 -5.69 -37.10 11.65
CA GLY A 43 -4.29 -37.50 11.76
C GLY A 43 -3.32 -36.40 11.31
N GLU A 44 -2.05 -36.63 11.55
CA GLU A 44 -0.94 -35.83 11.04
C GLU A 44 -0.22 -36.61 9.94
N TYR A 45 -0.12 -36.04 8.75
CA TYR A 45 0.39 -36.72 7.57
C TYR A 45 1.64 -36.01 7.05
N ALA A 46 2.76 -36.74 7.02
CA ALA A 46 3.99 -36.24 6.44
C ALA A 46 4.02 -36.55 4.95
N PHE A 47 4.31 -35.58 4.07
CA PHE A 47 4.48 -35.83 2.64
C PHE A 47 5.92 -35.60 2.18
N PRO A 48 6.44 -36.39 1.23
CA PRO A 48 7.76 -36.21 0.69
C PRO A 48 7.79 -35.01 -0.25
N LEU A 49 8.96 -34.37 -0.30
CA LEU A 49 9.28 -33.39 -1.32
C LEU A 49 10.15 -34.05 -2.39
N ASP A 50 9.75 -33.91 -3.65
CA ASP A 50 10.56 -34.31 -4.79
C ASP A 50 11.86 -33.50 -4.85
N THR A 51 12.88 -34.03 -5.53
CA THR A 51 14.08 -33.24 -5.86
C THR A 51 13.81 -32.23 -6.97
N GLY A 52 14.31 -31.00 -6.87
CA GLY A 52 14.26 -29.97 -7.91
C GLY A 52 14.18 -28.56 -7.33
N ASP A 53 14.09 -27.57 -8.22
CA ASP A 53 14.06 -26.14 -7.84
C ASP A 53 12.73 -25.74 -7.18
N GLU A 54 11.63 -26.47 -7.45
CA GLU A 54 10.31 -26.23 -6.89
C GLU A 54 9.66 -27.56 -6.43
N PRO A 55 10.10 -28.12 -5.29
CA PRO A 55 9.67 -29.43 -4.79
C PRO A 55 8.16 -29.45 -4.51
N ALA A 56 7.44 -30.48 -5.00
CA ALA A 56 6.03 -30.66 -4.71
C ALA A 56 5.63 -32.13 -4.58
N CYS A 57 4.58 -32.44 -3.81
CA CYS A 57 4.04 -33.80 -3.64
C CYS A 57 3.10 -34.20 -4.79
N VAL A 58 2.17 -33.32 -5.15
CA VAL A 58 1.23 -33.48 -6.26
C VAL A 58 1.61 -32.54 -7.39
N ARG A 59 1.75 -33.06 -8.62
CA ARG A 59 2.24 -32.31 -9.79
C ARG A 59 1.56 -32.72 -11.07
N GLY A 60 1.48 -31.77 -12.00
CA GLY A 60 1.05 -32.02 -13.38
C GLY A 60 -0.33 -31.46 -13.66
N ASP A 61 -0.93 -31.90 -14.77
CA ASP A 61 -2.29 -31.55 -15.11
C ASP A 61 -3.24 -32.56 -14.43
N LEU A 62 -4.17 -32.08 -13.62
CA LEU A 62 -5.10 -32.90 -12.83
C LEU A 62 -6.52 -32.80 -13.41
N THR A 63 -7.25 -33.90 -13.48
CA THR A 63 -8.65 -33.90 -13.93
C THR A 63 -9.55 -34.50 -12.87
N ASP A 64 -10.52 -33.73 -12.37
CA ASP A 64 -11.48 -34.17 -11.35
C ASP A 64 -10.76 -34.83 -10.15
N TRP A 65 -9.74 -34.17 -9.62
CA TRP A 65 -8.90 -34.67 -8.52
C TRP A 65 -9.21 -33.92 -7.22
N GLY A 66 -9.32 -34.64 -6.12
CA GLY A 66 -9.67 -34.03 -4.85
C GLY A 66 -9.12 -34.74 -3.62
N ILE A 67 -8.93 -33.97 -2.56
CA ILE A 67 -8.60 -34.46 -1.22
C ILE A 67 -9.47 -33.77 -0.18
N ARG A 68 -10.04 -34.57 0.72
CA ARG A 68 -10.99 -34.10 1.75
C ARG A 68 -10.68 -34.72 3.09
N GLY A 69 -10.50 -33.88 4.12
CA GLY A 69 -10.45 -34.35 5.50
C GLY A 69 -11.83 -34.73 6.05
N LEU A 70 -11.88 -35.76 6.88
CA LEU A 70 -13.09 -36.28 7.52
C LEU A 70 -13.27 -35.78 8.97
N GLY A 71 -12.43 -34.83 9.39
CA GLY A 71 -12.51 -34.15 10.68
C GLY A 71 -13.75 -33.28 10.83
N ASN A 72 -14.01 -32.80 12.04
CA ASN A 72 -15.02 -31.75 12.27
C ASN A 72 -14.42 -30.35 12.21
N ASP A 73 -13.09 -30.25 12.23
CA ASP A 73 -12.29 -29.04 12.13
C ASP A 73 -11.17 -29.30 11.11
N PRO A 74 -10.77 -28.32 10.28
CA PRO A 74 -9.69 -28.49 9.31
C PRO A 74 -8.39 -29.02 9.92
N ARG A 75 -8.11 -28.66 11.19
CA ARG A 75 -6.89 -29.06 11.91
C ARG A 75 -6.91 -30.50 12.39
N ASP A 76 -8.05 -31.18 12.35
CA ASP A 76 -8.11 -32.62 12.62
C ASP A 76 -7.30 -33.42 11.58
N VAL A 77 -7.11 -32.87 10.36
CA VAL A 77 -6.31 -33.47 9.28
C VAL A 77 -5.21 -32.50 8.88
N THR A 78 -4.00 -32.75 9.36
CA THR A 78 -2.87 -31.82 9.14
C THR A 78 -1.81 -32.44 8.25
N PHE A 79 -1.38 -31.71 7.22
CA PHE A 79 -0.26 -32.08 6.35
C PHE A 79 0.99 -31.27 6.68
N ARG A 80 2.14 -31.95 6.75
CA ARG A 80 3.46 -31.32 6.92
C ARG A 80 4.49 -31.93 5.97
N THR A 81 5.56 -31.19 5.68
CA THR A 81 6.67 -31.75 4.91
C THR A 81 7.46 -32.76 5.74
N ALA A 82 7.80 -33.90 5.15
CA ALA A 82 8.53 -34.96 5.85
C ALA A 82 9.98 -34.57 6.17
N SER A 83 10.60 -33.72 5.35
CA SER A 83 11.97 -33.25 5.55
C SER A 83 12.07 -32.01 6.46
N GLY A 84 10.95 -31.33 6.75
CA GLY A 84 10.95 -30.00 7.36
C GLY A 84 11.44 -28.89 6.43
N GLU A 85 11.72 -29.19 5.15
CA GLU A 85 12.03 -28.18 4.13
C GLU A 85 10.73 -27.57 3.60
N SER A 86 10.81 -26.35 3.07
CA SER A 86 9.66 -25.70 2.45
C SER A 86 9.43 -26.20 1.03
N GLY A 87 8.17 -26.37 0.66
CA GLY A 87 7.78 -26.90 -0.65
C GLY A 87 6.30 -26.72 -0.93
N TYR A 88 5.80 -27.41 -1.96
CA TYR A 88 4.39 -27.35 -2.34
C TYR A 88 3.70 -28.67 -2.01
N PHE A 89 2.50 -28.62 -1.46
CA PHE A 89 1.68 -29.83 -1.42
C PHE A 89 1.21 -30.16 -2.83
N ILE A 90 0.63 -29.17 -3.52
CA ILE A 90 0.15 -29.27 -4.89
C ILE A 90 0.75 -28.18 -5.78
N ARG A 91 1.15 -28.59 -6.98
CA ARG A 91 1.52 -27.72 -8.09
C ARG A 91 0.90 -28.21 -9.39
N SER A 92 -0.37 -27.86 -9.58
CA SER A 92 -1.12 -28.21 -10.79
C SER A 92 -0.74 -27.27 -11.96
N GLY A 93 -0.94 -27.75 -13.19
CA GLY A 93 -0.72 -26.98 -14.42
C GLY A 93 -2.03 -26.42 -15.00
N TYR A 94 -1.94 -25.42 -15.87
CA TYR A 94 -3.12 -24.81 -16.48
C TYR A 94 -3.99 -25.74 -17.32
N ASN A 95 -3.57 -26.96 -17.71
CA ASN A 95 -4.49 -27.90 -18.37
C ASN A 95 -5.31 -28.73 -17.37
N SER A 96 -5.20 -28.46 -16.07
CA SER A 96 -6.03 -29.10 -15.04
C SER A 96 -7.47 -28.61 -15.11
N GLU A 97 -8.41 -29.39 -14.58
CA GLU A 97 -9.84 -29.07 -14.46
C GLU A 97 -10.39 -29.85 -13.26
N GLY A 98 -11.18 -29.21 -12.40
CA GLY A 98 -11.79 -29.90 -11.25
C GLY A 98 -10.77 -30.28 -10.18
N ILE A 99 -10.31 -29.31 -9.38
CA ILE A 99 -9.39 -29.53 -8.25
C ILE A 99 -10.12 -29.22 -6.95
N LEU A 100 -10.12 -30.15 -5.98
CA LEU A 100 -10.73 -29.96 -4.66
C LEU A 100 -9.72 -30.11 -3.52
N LEU A 101 -9.60 -29.08 -2.67
CA LEU A 101 -8.98 -29.16 -1.34
C LEU A 101 -10.03 -28.84 -0.28
N GLU A 102 -10.31 -29.75 0.66
CA GLU A 102 -11.40 -29.54 1.62
C GLU A 102 -11.10 -30.04 3.04
N ASN A 103 -11.45 -29.24 4.04
CA ASN A 103 -11.47 -29.60 5.46
C ASN A 103 -10.14 -30.19 5.96
N LEU A 104 -9.05 -29.46 5.74
CA LEU A 104 -7.68 -29.88 6.09
C LEU A 104 -6.81 -28.68 6.45
N ALA A 105 -5.70 -28.94 7.13
CA ALA A 105 -4.71 -27.94 7.48
C ALA A 105 -3.34 -28.27 6.90
N PHE A 106 -2.56 -27.23 6.61
CA PHE A 106 -1.15 -27.30 6.29
C PHE A 106 -0.34 -26.70 7.43
N ASP A 107 0.59 -27.47 8.00
CA ASP A 107 1.46 -27.03 9.08
C ASP A 107 2.82 -26.59 8.53
N ASN A 108 3.03 -25.27 8.52
CA ASN A 108 4.31 -24.65 8.18
C ASN A 108 5.38 -24.84 9.26
N THR A 109 5.02 -25.47 10.38
CA THR A 109 5.85 -25.69 11.58
C THR A 109 6.22 -24.38 12.28
N ASP A 110 6.88 -24.47 13.44
CA ASP A 110 7.45 -23.29 14.12
C ASP A 110 8.83 -22.90 13.55
N ALA A 111 9.32 -23.59 12.51
CA ALA A 111 10.63 -23.33 11.93
C ALA A 111 10.63 -22.01 11.15
N ARG A 112 11.63 -21.18 11.41
CA ARG A 112 11.79 -19.89 10.69
C ARG A 112 12.51 -20.02 9.35
N GLN A 113 13.02 -21.21 9.04
CA GLN A 113 13.89 -21.50 7.90
C GLN A 113 13.55 -22.89 7.32
N GLY A 114 12.33 -23.04 6.81
CA GLY A 114 11.82 -24.31 6.34
C GLY A 114 10.36 -24.50 6.75
N GLY A 115 9.75 -25.57 6.25
CA GLY A 115 8.41 -25.99 6.65
C GLY A 115 7.28 -25.31 5.89
N ASP A 116 7.47 -24.11 5.32
CA ASP A 116 6.40 -23.43 4.56
C ASP A 116 5.84 -24.31 3.43
N ILE A 117 4.52 -24.41 3.39
CA ILE A 117 3.78 -25.15 2.37
C ILE A 117 3.08 -24.17 1.45
N GLY A 118 3.25 -24.36 0.14
CA GLY A 118 2.48 -23.65 -0.88
C GLY A 118 1.47 -24.54 -1.59
N ASN A 119 0.46 -23.92 -2.20
CA ASN A 119 -0.54 -24.60 -3.02
C ASN A 119 -0.75 -23.83 -4.33
N PHE A 120 -0.17 -24.33 -5.43
CA PHE A 120 -0.42 -23.80 -6.78
C PHE A 120 -1.56 -24.58 -7.40
N LEU A 121 -2.69 -23.88 -7.56
CA LEU A 121 -3.97 -24.42 -8.02
C LEU A 121 -4.31 -23.77 -9.37
N GLN A 122 -3.51 -24.11 -10.37
CA GLN A 122 -3.71 -23.67 -11.75
C GLN A 122 -4.64 -24.64 -12.48
N ALA A 123 -5.62 -24.12 -13.20
CA ALA A 123 -6.59 -24.92 -13.95
C ALA A 123 -7.21 -24.11 -15.12
N GLN A 124 -7.95 -24.79 -16.00
CA GLN A 124 -8.87 -24.18 -16.95
C GLN A 124 -10.17 -23.75 -16.27
N ASP A 125 -10.64 -24.52 -15.29
CA ASP A 125 -11.91 -24.30 -14.59
C ASP A 125 -11.97 -25.15 -13.29
N ALA A 126 -12.96 -24.86 -12.44
CA ALA A 126 -13.39 -25.64 -11.28
C ALA A 126 -12.29 -25.91 -10.24
N VAL A 127 -11.69 -24.85 -9.69
CA VAL A 127 -10.83 -24.97 -8.49
C VAL A 127 -11.65 -24.65 -7.24
N GLU A 128 -11.69 -25.58 -6.31
CA GLU A 128 -12.52 -25.53 -5.11
C GLU A 128 -11.64 -25.72 -3.86
N VAL A 129 -11.59 -24.72 -2.98
CA VAL A 129 -10.88 -24.75 -1.70
C VAL A 129 -11.87 -24.41 -0.59
N HIS A 130 -12.12 -25.33 0.33
CA HIS A 130 -13.15 -25.18 1.37
C HIS A 130 -12.63 -25.58 2.74
N ASP A 131 -12.77 -24.71 3.73
CA ASP A 131 -12.38 -25.00 5.12
C ASP A 131 -10.91 -25.45 5.20
N VAL A 132 -9.99 -24.59 4.74
CA VAL A 132 -8.55 -24.90 4.69
C VAL A 132 -7.74 -23.92 5.53
N ASP A 133 -6.93 -24.48 6.43
CA ASP A 133 -6.06 -23.70 7.32
C ASP A 133 -4.59 -23.80 6.89
N HIS A 134 -3.85 -22.69 6.97
CA HIS A 134 -2.39 -22.69 7.07
C HIS A 134 -1.98 -22.26 8.47
N VAL A 135 -1.37 -23.18 9.21
CA VAL A 135 -0.91 -22.96 10.59
C VAL A 135 0.61 -22.93 10.66
N GLY A 136 1.14 -22.39 11.76
CA GLY A 136 2.58 -22.28 11.98
C GLY A 136 3.17 -20.97 11.44
N PHE A 137 4.49 -20.94 11.39
CA PHE A 137 5.27 -19.76 11.08
C PHE A 137 5.49 -19.62 9.56
N SER A 138 5.29 -18.42 9.02
CA SER A 138 5.59 -18.13 7.60
C SER A 138 6.94 -17.45 7.46
N GLY A 139 7.82 -18.10 6.70
CA GLY A 139 9.22 -17.71 6.54
C GLY A 139 9.46 -16.50 5.64
N ARG A 140 10.74 -16.32 5.30
CA ARG A 140 11.24 -15.42 4.26
C ARG A 140 11.90 -16.22 3.15
N GLU A 141 12.14 -15.59 2.01
CA GLU A 141 12.97 -16.16 0.93
C GLU A 141 14.33 -16.64 1.48
N PRO A 142 14.82 -17.83 1.08
CA PRO A 142 14.27 -18.75 0.06
C PRO A 142 13.24 -19.79 0.58
N TYR A 143 12.77 -19.63 1.81
CA TYR A 143 11.96 -20.62 2.51
C TYR A 143 10.46 -20.37 2.41
N CYS A 144 9.99 -19.14 2.24
CA CYS A 144 8.56 -18.86 2.12
C CYS A 144 7.93 -19.52 0.88
N ARG A 145 6.63 -19.78 0.94
CA ARG A 145 5.83 -20.26 -0.20
C ARG A 145 4.49 -19.55 -0.20
N TRP A 146 3.98 -19.21 -1.38
CA TRP A 146 2.59 -18.76 -1.53
C TRP A 146 1.63 -19.85 -1.04
N SER A 147 1.08 -19.66 0.15
CA SER A 147 0.23 -20.66 0.81
C SER A 147 -1.01 -21.03 -0.01
N ILE A 148 -1.52 -20.10 -0.80
CA ILE A 148 -2.58 -20.35 -1.78
C ILE A 148 -2.35 -19.53 -3.06
N LEU A 149 -2.47 -20.17 -4.21
CA LEU A 149 -2.39 -19.54 -5.53
C LEU A 149 -3.39 -20.17 -6.51
N PRO A 150 -4.69 -19.78 -6.45
CA PRO A 150 -5.66 -20.18 -7.45
C PRO A 150 -5.49 -19.35 -8.73
N ALA A 151 -5.45 -19.99 -9.89
CA ALA A 151 -5.38 -19.30 -11.16
C ALA A 151 -6.11 -20.06 -12.27
N ILE A 152 -7.14 -19.41 -12.82
CA ILE A 152 -7.96 -19.97 -13.90
C ILE A 152 -7.56 -19.38 -15.26
N LYS A 153 -7.36 -20.24 -16.27
CA LYS A 153 -6.94 -19.83 -17.62
C LYS A 153 -8.08 -19.71 -18.63
N SER A 154 -9.22 -20.37 -18.43
CA SER A 154 -10.40 -20.11 -19.25
C SER A 154 -11.03 -18.78 -18.85
N ASP A 155 -11.59 -18.04 -19.82
CA ASP A 155 -12.25 -16.75 -19.58
C ASP A 155 -13.62 -16.89 -18.90
N ASP A 156 -14.25 -18.06 -19.06
CA ASP A 156 -15.49 -18.47 -18.40
C ASP A 156 -15.28 -19.41 -17.21
N GLY A 157 -14.03 -19.75 -16.90
CA GLY A 157 -13.72 -20.66 -15.80
C GLY A 157 -13.75 -19.96 -14.44
N GLU A 158 -14.05 -20.73 -13.40
CA GLU A 158 -14.28 -20.26 -12.05
C GLU A 158 -13.38 -20.98 -11.02
N ALA A 159 -13.01 -20.25 -9.96
CA ALA A 159 -12.41 -20.80 -8.76
C ALA A 159 -13.12 -20.24 -7.51
N ASN A 160 -13.33 -21.08 -6.51
CA ASN A 160 -13.93 -20.72 -5.24
C ASN A 160 -13.00 -21.09 -4.09
N VAL A 161 -12.66 -20.10 -3.27
CA VAL A 161 -11.91 -20.26 -2.02
C VAL A 161 -12.82 -19.80 -0.89
N VAL A 162 -13.29 -20.73 -0.07
CA VAL A 162 -14.29 -20.48 0.98
C VAL A 162 -13.75 -20.93 2.34
N ASN A 163 -13.90 -20.10 3.37
CA ASN A 163 -13.41 -20.39 4.73
C ASN A 163 -11.91 -20.74 4.76
N TYR A 164 -11.09 -19.97 4.04
CA TYR A 164 -9.63 -20.13 4.06
C TYR A 164 -9.00 -19.27 5.14
N THR A 165 -8.11 -19.85 5.95
CA THR A 165 -7.48 -19.16 7.08
C THR A 165 -5.95 -19.21 7.00
N LYS A 166 -5.30 -18.05 7.15
CA LYS A 166 -3.85 -17.94 7.36
C LYS A 166 -3.51 -16.74 8.22
N THR A 167 -3.18 -16.96 9.49
CA THR A 167 -3.13 -15.88 10.50
C THR A 167 -1.75 -15.62 11.12
N GLY A 168 -0.69 -16.23 10.57
CA GLY A 168 0.69 -16.10 11.06
C GLY A 168 0.99 -16.91 12.33
N PRO A 169 2.15 -16.71 12.97
CA PRO A 169 3.13 -15.61 12.77
C PRO A 169 3.88 -15.63 11.43
N SER A 170 4.59 -14.54 11.10
CA SER A 170 5.51 -14.50 9.96
C SER A 170 6.78 -13.65 10.18
N VAL A 171 7.71 -13.74 9.23
CA VAL A 171 8.73 -12.71 9.00
C VAL A 171 8.11 -11.55 8.22
N PHE A 172 8.31 -10.32 8.71
CA PHE A 172 7.97 -9.05 8.09
C PHE A 172 9.24 -8.46 7.49
N ALA A 173 9.33 -8.53 6.16
CA ALA A 173 10.48 -8.11 5.38
C ALA A 173 10.00 -7.30 4.18
N GLY A 174 10.89 -6.58 3.51
CA GLY A 174 10.56 -5.75 2.36
C GLY A 174 9.97 -6.54 1.18
N HIS A 175 9.41 -5.79 0.22
CA HIS A 175 8.80 -6.34 -0.99
C HIS A 175 9.66 -7.42 -1.67
N GLY A 176 9.06 -8.59 -1.96
CA GLY A 176 9.72 -9.73 -2.60
C GLY A 176 10.66 -10.54 -1.69
N ALA A 177 10.73 -10.24 -0.38
CA ALA A 177 11.49 -11.03 0.58
C ALA A 177 10.64 -12.08 1.32
N SER A 178 9.32 -12.05 1.17
CA SER A 178 8.39 -13.11 1.60
C SER A 178 7.17 -13.16 0.67
N ASP A 179 6.66 -14.36 0.43
CA ASP A 179 5.49 -14.64 -0.40
C ASP A 179 4.15 -14.27 0.27
N GLY A 180 4.15 -13.72 1.49
CA GLY A 180 2.91 -13.29 2.16
C GLY A 180 1.89 -14.42 2.35
N GLY A 181 0.60 -14.08 2.29
CA GLY A 181 -0.48 -15.05 2.50
C GLY A 181 -0.90 -15.85 1.27
N GLY A 182 -0.59 -15.39 0.06
CA GLY A 182 -1.11 -15.98 -1.18
C GLY A 182 -1.23 -14.97 -2.32
N GLY A 183 -1.61 -15.44 -3.51
CA GLY A 183 -1.74 -14.56 -4.66
C GLY A 183 -2.53 -15.14 -5.82
N VAL A 184 -2.84 -14.29 -6.80
CA VAL A 184 -3.50 -14.68 -8.06
C VAL A 184 -2.78 -13.99 -9.20
N PHE A 185 -2.20 -14.76 -10.10
CA PHE A 185 -1.36 -14.28 -11.20
C PHE A 185 -1.71 -14.98 -12.51
N ASP A 186 -1.53 -14.28 -13.64
CA ASP A 186 -1.71 -14.83 -15.00
C ASP A 186 -3.07 -15.53 -15.23
N HIS A 187 -4.09 -15.04 -14.53
CA HIS A 187 -5.47 -15.51 -14.52
C HIS A 187 -6.35 -14.74 -15.52
N GLU A 188 -7.31 -15.43 -16.15
CA GLU A 188 -8.23 -14.90 -17.17
C GLU A 188 -9.71 -14.99 -16.76
N GLY A 189 -10.10 -15.97 -15.94
CA GLY A 189 -11.49 -16.24 -15.54
C GLY A 189 -12.02 -15.43 -14.36
N HIS A 190 -12.72 -16.11 -13.45
CA HIS A 190 -13.25 -15.55 -12.20
C HIS A 190 -12.73 -16.31 -10.97
N VAL A 191 -12.27 -15.60 -9.93
CA VAL A 191 -11.96 -16.20 -8.62
C VAL A 191 -12.80 -15.53 -7.53
N THR A 192 -13.48 -16.31 -6.71
CA THR A 192 -14.15 -15.83 -5.51
C THR A 192 -13.41 -16.28 -4.25
N PHE A 193 -13.10 -15.34 -3.37
CA PHE A 193 -12.73 -15.59 -1.98
C PHE A 193 -13.92 -15.23 -1.10
N ARG A 194 -14.39 -16.15 -0.26
CA ARG A 194 -15.53 -15.92 0.64
C ARG A 194 -15.22 -16.37 2.06
N ASP A 195 -15.58 -15.55 3.05
CA ASP A 195 -15.44 -15.87 4.47
C ASP A 195 -13.98 -16.24 4.85
N CYS A 196 -12.99 -15.60 4.22
CA CYS A 196 -11.57 -15.91 4.43
C CYS A 196 -10.93 -14.97 5.46
N GLU A 197 -9.98 -15.48 6.25
CA GLU A 197 -9.17 -14.69 7.19
C GLU A 197 -7.68 -14.77 6.83
N ILE A 198 -7.08 -13.63 6.47
CA ILE A 198 -5.65 -13.53 6.17
C ILE A 198 -5.03 -12.46 7.07
N ALA A 199 -4.20 -12.90 8.01
CA ALA A 199 -3.62 -12.03 9.02
C ALA A 199 -2.13 -12.28 9.26
N ASN A 200 -1.42 -11.24 9.68
CA ASN A 200 -0.02 -11.28 10.11
C ASN A 200 0.93 -11.87 9.06
N GLN A 201 0.76 -11.48 7.80
CA GLN A 201 1.62 -11.91 6.68
C GLN A 201 2.59 -10.80 6.28
N GLY A 202 3.88 -11.12 6.16
CA GLY A 202 4.93 -10.17 5.80
C GLY A 202 5.31 -10.18 4.31
N GLY A 203 6.25 -9.32 3.89
CA GLY A 203 6.71 -9.30 2.50
C GLY A 203 5.71 -8.68 1.55
N ASP A 204 5.12 -9.51 0.69
CA ASP A 204 4.12 -9.08 -0.29
C ASP A 204 2.70 -8.92 0.28
N GLY A 205 2.54 -9.13 1.58
CA GLY A 205 1.34 -8.79 2.35
C GLY A 205 0.32 -9.90 2.47
N GLY A 206 -0.96 -9.54 2.56
CA GLY A 206 -2.04 -10.51 2.76
C GLY A 206 -2.24 -11.38 1.53
N LEU A 207 -2.89 -10.84 0.49
CA LEU A 207 -2.96 -11.47 -0.82
C LEU A 207 -2.46 -10.52 -1.91
N TYR A 208 -1.68 -11.06 -2.85
CA TYR A 208 -1.23 -10.34 -4.05
C TYR A 208 -2.00 -10.80 -5.28
N THR A 209 -3.03 -10.04 -5.64
CA THR A 209 -4.00 -10.39 -6.69
C THR A 209 -4.15 -9.32 -7.77
N GLY A 210 -3.15 -8.45 -7.95
CA GLY A 210 -3.25 -7.34 -8.91
C GLY A 210 -2.82 -7.67 -10.36
N LYS A 211 -2.12 -8.79 -10.60
CA LYS A 211 -1.42 -9.03 -11.87
C LYS A 211 -2.09 -10.10 -12.74
N HIS A 212 -3.29 -9.79 -13.23
CA HIS A 212 -4.06 -10.69 -14.09
C HIS A 212 -5.08 -9.93 -14.97
N ASN A 213 -5.62 -10.63 -15.97
CA ASN A 213 -6.69 -10.12 -16.85
C ASN A 213 -8.09 -10.41 -16.30
N GLY A 214 -8.27 -11.53 -15.59
CA GLY A 214 -9.57 -11.98 -15.07
C GLY A 214 -10.18 -11.08 -13.98
N SER A 215 -11.14 -11.60 -13.24
CA SER A 215 -11.84 -10.88 -12.17
C SER A 215 -11.76 -11.63 -10.85
N ILE A 216 -11.70 -10.88 -9.75
CA ILE A 216 -11.64 -11.47 -8.41
C ILE A 216 -12.68 -10.80 -7.53
N VAL A 217 -13.43 -11.59 -6.78
CA VAL A 217 -14.42 -11.09 -5.82
C VAL A 217 -14.02 -11.58 -4.43
N PHE A 218 -13.94 -10.64 -3.48
CA PHE A 218 -13.76 -10.92 -2.06
C PHE A 218 -15.08 -10.62 -1.36
N GLU A 219 -15.68 -11.61 -0.71
CA GLU A 219 -16.94 -11.50 0.02
C GLU A 219 -16.71 -11.89 1.48
N ASP A 220 -17.11 -11.01 2.41
CA ASP A 220 -17.11 -11.35 3.85
C ASP A 220 -15.69 -11.71 4.39
N CYS A 221 -14.63 -11.24 3.75
CA CYS A 221 -13.24 -11.53 4.13
C CYS A 221 -12.66 -10.55 5.16
N GLU A 222 -11.73 -11.04 5.97
CA GLU A 222 -10.93 -10.25 6.91
C GLU A 222 -9.44 -10.25 6.52
N PHE A 223 -8.84 -9.05 6.47
CA PHE A 223 -7.41 -8.85 6.24
C PHE A 223 -6.81 -8.04 7.38
N ARG A 224 -5.89 -8.63 8.15
CA ARG A 224 -5.39 -8.01 9.39
C ARG A 224 -3.87 -8.00 9.50
N ASN A 225 -3.27 -6.83 9.76
CA ASN A 225 -1.85 -6.71 10.13
C ASN A 225 -0.88 -7.34 9.13
N ASN A 226 -1.18 -7.28 7.82
CA ASN A 226 -0.25 -7.73 6.80
C ASN A 226 0.68 -6.59 6.37
N ASP A 227 1.90 -6.90 5.91
CA ASP A 227 2.88 -5.94 5.40
C ASP A 227 2.51 -5.45 3.99
N MET A 228 3.10 -4.34 3.53
CA MET A 228 2.95 -3.72 2.21
C MET A 228 1.52 -3.30 1.85
N ALA A 229 0.59 -4.25 1.74
CA ALA A 229 -0.84 -4.02 1.72
C ALA A 229 -1.57 -5.15 2.47
N ALA A 230 -2.60 -4.81 3.26
CA ALA A 230 -3.50 -5.81 3.83
C ALA A 230 -4.07 -6.71 2.73
N ILE A 231 -4.45 -6.09 1.61
CA ILE A 231 -4.86 -6.73 0.37
C ILE A 231 -4.38 -5.91 -0.83
N ARG A 232 -3.73 -6.56 -1.79
CA ARG A 232 -3.40 -5.98 -3.09
C ARG A 232 -4.23 -6.62 -4.18
N THR A 233 -4.99 -5.82 -4.90
CA THR A 233 -5.87 -6.26 -5.99
C THR A 233 -5.73 -5.36 -7.21
N ALA A 234 -6.66 -5.42 -8.17
CA ALA A 234 -6.67 -4.64 -9.40
C ALA A 234 -8.08 -4.21 -9.77
N ALA A 235 -8.20 -3.20 -10.63
CA ALA A 235 -9.48 -2.87 -11.22
C ALA A 235 -10.04 -4.08 -12.02
N GLY A 236 -11.36 -4.18 -12.06
CA GLY A 236 -12.12 -5.35 -12.49
C GLY A 236 -12.36 -6.38 -11.37
N SER A 237 -11.82 -6.14 -10.17
CA SER A 237 -12.04 -6.95 -8.96
C SER A 237 -12.86 -6.19 -7.93
N GLU A 238 -13.49 -6.91 -7.00
CA GLU A 238 -14.44 -6.35 -6.03
C GLU A 238 -14.15 -6.81 -4.61
N LEU A 239 -14.28 -5.89 -3.65
CA LEU A 239 -14.32 -6.22 -2.22
C LEU A 239 -15.71 -5.89 -1.70
N ARG A 240 -16.38 -6.86 -1.08
CA ARG A 240 -17.77 -6.76 -0.61
C ARG A 240 -17.85 -7.20 0.84
N ASN A 241 -18.33 -6.30 1.70
CA ASN A 241 -18.45 -6.56 3.14
C ASN A 241 -17.14 -7.07 3.79
N CYS A 242 -16.00 -6.53 3.37
CA CYS A 242 -14.70 -6.93 3.93
C CYS A 242 -14.28 -6.03 5.09
N GLU A 243 -13.54 -6.62 6.04
CA GLU A 243 -12.86 -5.90 7.11
C GLU A 243 -11.35 -5.89 6.90
N ILE A 244 -10.77 -4.69 6.85
CA ILE A 244 -9.33 -4.47 6.70
C ILE A 244 -8.83 -3.75 7.94
N VAL A 245 -7.89 -4.34 8.67
CA VAL A 245 -7.37 -3.77 9.93
C VAL A 245 -5.85 -3.75 9.94
N ILE A 246 -5.27 -2.57 10.14
CA ILE A 246 -3.85 -2.37 10.37
C ILE A 246 -3.66 -1.83 11.78
N ASP A 247 -3.19 -2.71 12.66
CA ASP A 247 -3.03 -2.51 14.09
C ASP A 247 -1.83 -3.32 14.60
N TRP A 248 -0.62 -2.85 14.25
CA TRP A 248 0.66 -3.44 14.61
C TRP A 248 0.85 -3.64 16.13
N GLU A 249 0.35 -2.75 16.97
CA GLU A 249 0.38 -2.89 18.43
C GLU A 249 -0.36 -4.14 18.93
N ASN A 250 -1.33 -4.64 18.14
CA ASN A 250 -2.08 -5.87 18.39
C ASN A 250 -1.76 -6.97 17.36
N ALA A 251 -0.64 -6.86 16.63
CA ALA A 251 -0.17 -7.93 15.74
C ALA A 251 0.28 -9.16 16.52
N HIS A 252 0.40 -10.30 15.83
CA HIS A 252 0.84 -11.54 16.46
C HIS A 252 2.21 -11.34 17.15
N PRO A 253 2.36 -11.65 18.45
CA PRO A 253 3.54 -11.28 19.23
C PRO A 253 4.83 -11.99 18.78
N GLU A 254 4.69 -13.06 17.99
CA GLU A 254 5.82 -13.82 17.44
C GLU A 254 6.22 -13.38 16.02
N ASN A 255 5.56 -12.36 15.46
CA ASN A 255 6.00 -11.73 14.22
C ASN A 255 7.43 -11.18 14.37
N VAL A 256 8.19 -11.25 13.28
CA VAL A 256 9.62 -10.93 13.29
C VAL A 256 9.89 -9.87 12.24
N ILE A 257 10.40 -8.72 12.64
CA ILE A 257 10.91 -7.74 11.69
C ILE A 257 12.28 -8.20 11.17
N ASP A 258 12.45 -8.18 9.85
CA ASP A 258 13.73 -8.38 9.20
C ASP A 258 14.46 -7.05 8.98
N ASP A 259 15.39 -6.73 9.88
CA ASP A 259 16.17 -5.48 9.79
C ASP A 259 17.03 -5.36 8.52
N ALA A 260 17.35 -6.47 7.84
CA ALA A 260 18.18 -6.44 6.64
C ALA A 260 17.41 -5.92 5.42
N THR A 261 16.11 -6.19 5.38
CA THR A 261 15.17 -5.70 4.39
C THR A 261 13.90 -5.33 5.14
N PRO A 262 13.84 -4.15 5.76
CA PRO A 262 12.71 -3.79 6.60
C PRO A 262 11.41 -3.73 5.79
N PRO A 263 10.26 -3.93 6.44
CA PRO A 263 8.93 -3.69 5.88
C PRO A 263 8.83 -2.35 5.17
N THR A 264 8.06 -2.27 4.09
CA THR A 264 7.95 -1.06 3.26
C THR A 264 6.87 -0.08 3.72
N GLY A 265 6.27 -0.34 4.88
CA GLY A 265 5.04 0.31 5.35
C GLY A 265 3.79 -0.37 4.80
N THR A 266 2.70 -0.30 5.56
CA THR A 266 1.47 -1.09 5.31
C THR A 266 0.31 -0.23 4.82
N MET A 267 -0.09 -0.41 3.56
CA MET A 267 -1.37 0.09 3.03
C MET A 267 -2.52 -0.80 3.51
N GLY A 268 -3.75 -0.27 3.56
CA GLY A 268 -4.94 -1.09 3.73
C GLY A 268 -5.25 -1.86 2.45
N ILE A 269 -5.83 -1.17 1.48
CA ILE A 269 -6.21 -1.72 0.17
C ILE A 269 -5.37 -1.05 -0.92
N TYR A 270 -4.69 -1.86 -1.74
CA TYR A 270 -3.88 -1.37 -2.86
C TYR A 270 -4.37 -1.94 -4.19
N PHE A 271 -5.01 -1.10 -5.02
CA PHE A 271 -5.36 -1.44 -6.39
C PHE A 271 -4.18 -1.16 -7.33
N SER A 272 -3.69 -2.18 -8.02
CA SER A 272 -2.56 -2.12 -8.95
C SER A 272 -2.66 -3.22 -10.01
N SER A 273 -3.32 -2.92 -11.13
CA SER A 273 -3.32 -3.78 -12.33
C SER A 273 -2.01 -3.75 -13.13
N ALA A 274 -1.00 -3.00 -12.69
CA ALA A 274 0.35 -2.99 -13.25
C ALA A 274 0.35 -2.89 -14.81
N GLN A 275 0.80 -3.93 -15.50
CA GLN A 275 0.87 -3.97 -16.97
C GLN A 275 -0.48 -4.14 -17.69
N TYR A 276 -1.58 -4.34 -16.96
CA TYR A 276 -2.87 -4.69 -17.54
C TYR A 276 -3.79 -3.48 -17.80
N GLY A 277 -3.62 -2.36 -17.09
CA GLY A 277 -4.34 -1.12 -17.39
C GLY A 277 -5.87 -1.27 -17.30
N LYS A 278 -6.38 -1.77 -16.17
CA LYS A 278 -7.79 -2.20 -16.05
C LYS A 278 -8.72 -1.11 -15.52
N SER A 279 -10.02 -1.34 -15.63
CA SER A 279 -11.09 -0.50 -15.06
C SER A 279 -12.27 -1.39 -14.67
N GLY A 280 -13.17 -0.87 -13.85
CA GLY A 280 -14.32 -1.58 -13.27
C GLY A 280 -14.01 -2.15 -11.89
N GLY A 281 -14.99 -2.84 -11.31
CA GLY A 281 -14.90 -3.33 -9.94
C GLY A 281 -14.92 -2.19 -8.91
N GLY A 282 -14.61 -2.51 -7.66
CA GLY A 282 -14.69 -1.53 -6.59
C GLY A 282 -14.65 -2.08 -5.18
N ILE A 283 -14.97 -1.22 -4.22
CA ILE A 283 -15.08 -1.55 -2.80
C ILE A 283 -16.51 -1.22 -2.37
N TYR A 284 -17.18 -2.17 -1.73
CA TYR A 284 -18.59 -2.09 -1.36
C TYR A 284 -18.78 -2.56 0.09
N ASP A 285 -19.56 -1.80 0.86
CA ASP A 285 -19.98 -2.16 2.23
C ASP A 285 -18.82 -2.55 3.16
N SER A 286 -17.61 -2.00 2.93
CA SER A 286 -16.39 -2.47 3.60
C SER A 286 -15.86 -1.48 4.64
N THR A 287 -15.03 -1.97 5.56
CA THR A 287 -14.39 -1.13 6.58
C THR A 287 -12.88 -1.26 6.54
N VAL A 288 -12.17 -0.13 6.55
CA VAL A 288 -10.72 -0.04 6.63
C VAL A 288 -10.35 0.71 7.93
N ARG A 289 -9.61 0.06 8.84
CA ARG A 289 -9.14 0.65 10.09
C ARG A 289 -7.63 0.67 10.13
N LEU A 290 -7.05 1.84 10.35
CA LEU A 290 -5.61 2.05 10.39
C LEU A 290 -5.26 2.69 11.75
N LEU A 291 -4.94 1.83 12.70
CA LEU A 291 -4.81 2.16 14.11
C LEU A 291 -3.35 2.33 14.51
N SER A 292 -2.50 1.39 14.10
CA SER A 292 -1.07 1.42 14.38
C SER A 292 -0.30 0.69 13.28
N THR A 293 0.88 1.20 12.91
CA THR A 293 1.74 0.60 11.87
C THR A 293 3.17 0.52 12.36
N TYR A 294 3.94 -0.45 11.83
CA TYR A 294 5.38 -0.51 12.05
C TYR A 294 6.11 0.64 11.31
N ASP A 295 5.71 0.90 10.07
CA ASP A 295 6.23 1.99 9.24
C ASP A 295 5.10 2.68 8.47
N THR A 296 5.24 3.98 8.23
CA THR A 296 4.22 4.80 7.55
C THR A 296 4.02 4.35 6.11
N ALA A 297 2.75 4.25 5.69
CA ALA A 297 2.38 3.85 4.34
C ALA A 297 1.90 5.04 3.50
N MET A 298 1.68 4.79 2.20
CA MET A 298 1.22 5.83 1.28
C MET A 298 -0.22 6.26 1.55
N ALA A 299 -1.12 5.28 1.75
CA ALA A 299 -2.53 5.51 2.02
C ALA A 299 -3.24 4.27 2.62
N GLY A 300 -4.42 4.49 3.18
CA GLY A 300 -5.37 3.45 3.59
C GLY A 300 -5.96 2.72 2.40
N ILE A 301 -6.54 3.47 1.46
CA ILE A 301 -6.98 2.98 0.16
C ILE A 301 -6.17 3.71 -0.91
N LEU A 302 -5.41 2.97 -1.70
CA LEU A 302 -4.61 3.51 -2.81
C LEU A 302 -5.05 2.90 -4.14
N ILE A 303 -5.45 3.77 -5.07
CA ILE A 303 -5.74 3.40 -6.46
C ILE A 303 -4.58 3.87 -7.33
N ASN A 304 -3.77 2.92 -7.77
CA ASN A 304 -2.57 3.18 -8.57
C ASN A 304 -2.93 3.75 -9.96
N PRO A 305 -1.99 4.44 -10.65
CA PRO A 305 -2.19 4.94 -12.00
C PRO A 305 -2.54 3.87 -13.04
N SER A 306 -2.19 2.60 -12.80
CA SER A 306 -2.55 1.49 -13.69
C SER A 306 -4.05 1.20 -13.71
N ASP A 307 -4.83 1.75 -12.76
CA ASP A 307 -6.22 1.40 -12.55
C ASP A 307 -7.12 2.60 -12.85
N GLY A 308 -8.06 2.42 -13.76
CA GLY A 308 -8.93 3.46 -14.31
C GLY A 308 -10.16 3.66 -13.45
N ALA A 309 -11.34 3.70 -14.07
CA ALA A 309 -12.60 3.88 -13.34
C ALA A 309 -12.82 2.73 -12.34
N ILE A 310 -13.22 3.06 -11.12
CA ILE A 310 -13.63 2.11 -10.07
C ILE A 310 -14.74 2.73 -9.21
N ASP A 311 -15.45 1.87 -8.49
CA ASP A 311 -16.51 2.24 -7.57
C ASP A 311 -16.03 2.16 -6.10
N LEU A 312 -16.45 3.10 -5.26
CA LEU A 312 -16.21 3.10 -3.81
C LEU A 312 -17.51 3.45 -3.09
N HIS A 313 -18.23 2.43 -2.64
CA HIS A 313 -19.58 2.57 -2.10
C HIS A 313 -19.68 2.07 -0.66
N ASP A 314 -20.48 2.77 0.15
CA ASP A 314 -20.91 2.35 1.49
C ASP A 314 -19.73 1.93 2.39
N THR A 315 -18.60 2.62 2.24
CA THR A 315 -17.32 2.25 2.84
C THR A 315 -16.95 3.20 3.97
N THR A 316 -16.37 2.65 5.04
CA THR A 316 -15.82 3.43 6.16
C THR A 316 -14.30 3.29 6.22
N VAL A 317 -13.60 4.41 6.34
CA VAL A 317 -12.15 4.46 6.57
C VAL A 317 -11.88 5.20 7.87
N GLU A 318 -11.26 4.52 8.83
CA GLU A 318 -10.82 5.08 10.11
C GLU A 318 -9.30 5.12 10.16
N THR A 319 -8.69 6.28 10.43
CA THR A 319 -7.22 6.35 10.61
C THR A 319 -6.78 7.34 11.69
N HIS A 320 -5.93 6.84 12.58
CA HIS A 320 -5.23 7.66 13.59
C HIS A 320 -3.77 7.89 13.23
N LEU A 321 -3.32 7.29 12.14
CA LEU A 321 -1.97 7.40 11.61
C LEU A 321 -1.86 8.62 10.71
N ASP A 322 -0.66 9.22 10.69
CA ASP A 322 -0.32 10.23 9.69
C ASP A 322 -0.12 9.54 8.33
N GLN A 323 -1.22 9.30 7.62
CA GLN A 323 -1.24 8.76 6.27
C GLN A 323 -2.53 9.19 5.59
N ARG A 324 -2.55 9.15 4.26
CA ARG A 324 -3.75 9.50 3.48
C ARG A 324 -4.83 8.43 3.63
N PRO A 325 -6.05 8.74 4.09
CA PRO A 325 -7.11 7.75 4.15
C PRO A 325 -7.44 7.16 2.77
N VAL A 326 -7.70 8.02 1.77
CA VAL A 326 -8.07 7.59 0.41
C VAL A 326 -7.32 8.41 -0.64
N TRP A 327 -6.67 7.73 -1.58
CA TRP A 327 -5.94 8.38 -2.67
C TRP A 327 -6.14 7.68 -4.01
N PHE A 328 -6.72 8.41 -4.96
CA PHE A 328 -6.83 8.04 -6.37
C PHE A 328 -5.75 8.79 -7.15
N MET A 329 -4.73 8.08 -7.63
CA MET A 329 -3.63 8.67 -8.40
C MET A 329 -4.03 8.94 -9.86
N ASP A 330 -3.34 9.87 -10.52
CA ASP A 330 -3.54 10.18 -11.94
C ASP A 330 -3.12 9.01 -12.85
N PRO A 331 -4.02 8.45 -13.69
CA PRO A 331 -3.68 7.35 -14.60
C PRO A 331 -2.58 7.66 -15.64
N ARG A 332 -2.24 8.93 -15.83
CA ARG A 332 -1.15 9.37 -16.72
C ARG A 332 0.22 9.24 -16.06
N GLU A 333 0.27 9.24 -14.73
CA GLU A 333 1.52 9.27 -13.96
C GLU A 333 2.00 7.86 -13.57
N GLN A 334 2.25 7.02 -14.58
CA GLN A 334 2.67 5.64 -14.33
C GLN A 334 3.96 5.57 -13.50
N ARG A 335 3.92 4.72 -12.46
CA ARG A 335 5.05 4.52 -11.53
C ARG A 335 6.23 3.80 -12.17
N PHE A 336 5.97 2.94 -13.16
CA PHE A 336 6.98 2.13 -13.83
C PHE A 336 6.70 2.06 -15.33
N ASP A 337 7.76 2.00 -16.14
CA ASP A 337 7.67 1.92 -17.61
C ASP A 337 6.93 0.67 -18.11
N SER A 338 6.87 -0.39 -17.30
CA SER A 338 6.13 -1.63 -17.63
C SER A 338 4.64 -1.56 -17.28
N HIS A 339 4.19 -0.50 -16.61
CA HIS A 339 2.77 -0.32 -16.31
C HIS A 339 2.03 0.27 -17.48
N THR A 340 0.76 -0.10 -17.61
CA THR A 340 -0.11 0.35 -18.70
C THR A 340 -1.13 1.32 -18.15
N THR A 341 -1.23 2.51 -18.75
CA THR A 341 -2.34 3.42 -18.50
C THR A 341 -3.65 2.79 -18.96
N PRO A 342 -4.69 2.76 -18.11
CA PRO A 342 -6.00 2.21 -18.46
C PRO A 342 -6.68 3.01 -19.57
N ALA A 343 -7.58 2.37 -20.30
CA ALA A 343 -8.41 3.08 -21.28
C ALA A 343 -9.33 4.10 -20.59
N GLU A 344 -9.51 5.27 -21.18
CA GLU A 344 -10.52 6.25 -20.74
C GLU A 344 -11.95 5.68 -20.94
N PRO A 345 -12.93 6.10 -20.12
CA PRO A 345 -12.86 7.11 -19.05
C PRO A 345 -12.27 6.59 -17.73
N TRP A 346 -11.71 7.49 -16.92
CA TRP A 346 -11.11 7.17 -15.61
C TRP A 346 -11.87 7.71 -14.40
N GLY A 347 -13.00 8.38 -14.64
CA GLY A 347 -13.85 8.92 -13.58
C GLY A 347 -14.25 7.81 -12.60
N VAL A 348 -14.32 8.16 -11.33
CA VAL A 348 -14.68 7.24 -10.25
C VAL A 348 -16.07 7.59 -9.70
N ASP A 349 -16.75 6.59 -9.13
CA ASP A 349 -18.02 6.77 -8.45
C ASP A 349 -17.85 6.51 -6.95
N ILE A 350 -18.00 7.56 -6.15
CA ILE A 350 -17.86 7.50 -4.69
C ILE A 350 -19.24 7.75 -4.08
N ARG A 351 -19.75 6.78 -3.30
CA ARG A 351 -21.06 6.88 -2.65
C ARG A 351 -21.01 6.49 -1.19
N ASN A 352 -21.63 7.29 -0.32
CA ASN A 352 -21.76 6.99 1.11
C ASN A 352 -20.41 6.66 1.78
N LEU A 353 -19.35 7.37 1.39
CA LEU A 353 -18.01 7.21 1.97
C LEU A 353 -17.93 7.96 3.30
N THR A 354 -17.52 7.27 4.36
CA THR A 354 -17.17 7.89 5.65
C THR A 354 -15.67 7.80 5.89
N VAL A 355 -15.03 8.93 6.16
CA VAL A 355 -13.62 8.99 6.58
C VAL A 355 -13.54 9.66 7.96
N ALA A 356 -12.95 9.00 8.94
CA ALA A 356 -12.85 9.52 10.29
C ALA A 356 -11.50 9.23 10.95
N GLY A 357 -11.16 10.00 11.98
CA GLY A 357 -9.98 9.73 12.80
C GLY A 357 -9.21 11.00 13.15
N SER A 358 -7.90 10.85 13.40
CA SER A 358 -7.07 11.92 13.94
C SER A 358 -5.72 12.10 13.24
N GLY A 359 -5.51 11.41 12.11
CA GLY A 359 -4.30 11.55 11.32
C GLY A 359 -4.18 12.90 10.60
N GLU A 360 -2.95 13.35 10.34
CA GLU A 360 -2.65 14.61 9.63
C GLU A 360 -2.62 14.46 8.09
N CYS A 361 -2.85 13.24 7.59
CA CYS A 361 -2.94 12.92 6.16
C CYS A 361 -1.69 13.29 5.35
N HIS A 362 -0.49 13.16 5.94
CA HIS A 362 0.79 13.63 5.40
C HIS A 362 0.75 15.11 4.99
N GLY A 363 0.02 15.93 5.74
CA GLY A 363 -0.18 17.34 5.41
C GLY A 363 -1.05 17.58 4.16
N GLN A 364 -1.79 16.56 3.68
CA GLN A 364 -2.62 16.63 2.48
C GLN A 364 -4.13 16.62 2.81
N ALA A 365 -4.95 15.99 1.98
CA ALA A 365 -6.38 15.89 2.18
C ALA A 365 -6.77 14.47 2.62
N ALA A 366 -7.90 14.33 3.29
CA ALA A 366 -8.43 13.03 3.69
C ALA A 366 -8.81 12.16 2.46
N VAL A 367 -9.33 12.79 1.42
CA VAL A 367 -9.62 12.17 0.11
C VAL A 367 -8.92 12.97 -0.99
N ILE A 368 -8.13 12.30 -1.81
CA ILE A 368 -7.40 12.91 -2.94
C ILE A 368 -7.83 12.24 -4.25
N LEU A 369 -8.21 13.08 -5.21
CA LEU A 369 -8.61 12.69 -6.55
C LEU A 369 -7.73 13.41 -7.59
N GLU A 370 -6.85 12.66 -8.26
CA GLU A 370 -5.91 13.20 -9.26
C GLU A 370 -6.22 12.66 -10.65
N GLY A 371 -6.39 13.54 -11.65
CA GLY A 371 -6.58 13.16 -13.05
C GLY A 371 -7.86 12.36 -13.37
N ARG A 372 -8.85 12.33 -12.48
CA ARG A 372 -10.08 11.53 -12.62
C ARG A 372 -11.24 12.38 -13.14
N HIS A 373 -11.17 12.75 -14.40
CA HIS A 373 -12.22 13.54 -15.06
C HIS A 373 -13.58 12.82 -15.05
N GLY A 374 -14.67 13.58 -14.86
CA GLY A 374 -16.04 13.05 -14.88
C GLY A 374 -16.43 12.21 -13.66
N SER A 375 -15.73 12.36 -12.53
CA SER A 375 -16.03 11.61 -11.30
C SER A 375 -17.29 12.12 -10.60
N THR A 376 -18.02 11.22 -9.94
CA THR A 376 -19.21 11.52 -9.14
C THR A 376 -18.96 11.18 -7.68
N ILE A 377 -19.31 12.09 -6.78
CA ILE A 377 -19.16 11.92 -5.34
C ILE A 377 -20.48 12.30 -4.67
N ASP A 378 -21.14 11.37 -3.99
CA ASP A 378 -22.39 11.63 -3.25
C ASP A 378 -22.38 10.94 -1.88
N GLY A 379 -22.86 11.62 -0.84
CA GLY A 379 -22.85 11.09 0.53
C GLY A 379 -21.45 11.00 1.14
N LEU A 380 -20.60 12.02 0.96
CA LEU A 380 -19.25 12.06 1.54
C LEU A 380 -19.28 12.64 2.97
N THR A 381 -18.88 11.84 3.97
CA THR A 381 -18.70 12.30 5.35
C THR A 381 -17.23 12.25 5.74
N ILE A 382 -16.64 13.37 6.17
CA ILE A 382 -15.26 13.44 6.65
C ILE A 382 -15.22 14.09 8.04
N ASP A 383 -14.71 13.37 9.03
CA ASP A 383 -14.46 13.87 10.39
C ASP A 383 -12.98 13.62 10.75
N MET A 384 -12.12 14.52 10.28
CA MET A 384 -10.66 14.43 10.39
C MET A 384 -10.12 15.79 10.85
N PRO A 385 -10.28 16.16 12.13
CA PRO A 385 -10.01 17.51 12.63
C PRO A 385 -8.55 17.96 12.53
N ASN A 386 -7.62 17.06 12.22
CA ASN A 386 -6.19 17.39 12.02
C ASN A 386 -5.80 17.42 10.53
N ALA A 387 -6.72 17.09 9.61
CA ALA A 387 -6.42 17.08 8.18
C ALA A 387 -6.40 18.51 7.61
N PRO A 388 -5.39 18.89 6.82
CA PRO A 388 -5.35 20.20 6.16
C PRO A 388 -6.44 20.41 5.09
N ALA A 389 -7.09 19.34 4.63
CA ALA A 389 -8.27 19.42 3.77
C ALA A 389 -9.13 18.15 3.85
N GLY A 390 -10.41 18.28 3.51
CA GLY A 390 -11.32 17.14 3.39
C GLY A 390 -11.15 16.44 2.05
N LEU A 391 -11.63 17.07 0.99
CA LEU A 391 -11.52 16.61 -0.39
C LEU A 391 -10.55 17.47 -1.19
N ASN A 392 -9.67 16.85 -1.97
CA ASN A 392 -8.77 17.56 -2.88
C ASN A 392 -8.85 16.98 -4.30
N VAL A 393 -9.39 17.78 -5.21
CA VAL A 393 -9.57 17.47 -6.62
C VAL A 393 -8.51 18.18 -7.44
N ARG A 394 -7.57 17.41 -7.99
CA ARG A 394 -6.40 17.91 -8.73
C ARG A 394 -6.44 17.44 -10.17
N ALA A 395 -6.13 18.35 -11.10
CA ALA A 395 -6.03 18.05 -12.53
C ALA A 395 -7.22 17.23 -13.08
N SER A 396 -8.40 17.41 -12.48
CA SER A 396 -9.64 16.70 -12.79
C SER A 396 -10.69 17.73 -13.17
N GLU A 397 -11.51 17.39 -14.16
CA GLU A 397 -12.55 18.26 -14.71
C GLU A 397 -13.89 17.54 -14.61
N ASP A 398 -14.98 18.30 -14.65
CA ASP A 398 -16.35 17.75 -14.61
C ASP A 398 -16.59 16.81 -13.41
N VAL A 399 -16.01 17.13 -12.25
CA VAL A 399 -16.28 16.42 -11.00
C VAL A 399 -17.56 16.97 -10.35
N GLU A 400 -18.50 16.07 -10.06
CA GLU A 400 -19.78 16.39 -9.42
C GLU A 400 -19.73 15.95 -7.95
N LEU A 401 -20.00 16.88 -7.04
CA LEU A 401 -20.13 16.62 -5.60
C LEU A 401 -21.55 16.93 -5.14
N GLY A 402 -22.26 15.87 -4.77
CA GLY A 402 -23.58 15.89 -4.17
C GLY A 402 -23.52 16.15 -2.66
N THR A 403 -24.23 15.33 -1.90
CA THR A 403 -24.38 15.49 -0.45
C THR A 403 -23.05 15.26 0.26
N HIS A 404 -22.67 16.17 1.17
CA HIS A 404 -21.46 16.03 1.96
C HIS A 404 -21.56 16.70 3.33
N ASP A 405 -20.76 16.20 4.28
CA ASP A 405 -20.51 16.76 5.63
C ASP A 405 -19.02 16.61 5.95
N ILE A 406 -18.27 17.72 5.89
CA ILE A 406 -16.81 17.72 6.01
C ILE A 406 -16.40 18.61 7.19
N SER A 407 -15.62 18.03 8.11
CA SER A 407 -15.06 18.63 9.32
C SER A 407 -13.56 18.33 9.39
N VAL A 408 -12.74 19.35 9.18
CA VAL A 408 -11.26 19.28 9.04
C VAL A 408 -10.63 20.60 9.51
N ASP A 409 -9.33 20.63 9.84
CA ASP A 409 -8.63 21.87 10.27
C ASP A 409 -8.56 22.93 9.17
N GLY A 410 -8.32 22.48 7.93
CA GLY A 410 -8.13 23.39 6.80
C GLY A 410 -9.34 23.49 5.87
N ALA A 411 -9.09 23.45 4.56
CA ALA A 411 -10.14 23.67 3.57
C ALA A 411 -10.99 22.40 3.40
N ALA A 412 -12.31 22.50 3.60
CA ALA A 412 -13.22 21.38 3.37
C ALA A 412 -13.03 20.76 1.97
N ILE A 413 -12.90 21.61 0.94
CA ILE A 413 -12.70 21.21 -0.45
C ILE A 413 -11.59 22.07 -1.08
N ARG A 414 -10.68 21.43 -1.82
CA ARG A 414 -9.69 22.06 -2.70
C ARG A 414 -9.91 21.59 -4.15
N GLY A 415 -9.82 22.52 -5.09
CA GLY A 415 -9.96 22.23 -6.53
C GLY A 415 -11.33 22.59 -7.12
N ASP A 416 -11.46 22.39 -8.42
CA ASP A 416 -12.66 22.73 -9.19
C ASP A 416 -13.70 21.60 -9.12
N VAL A 417 -14.78 21.84 -8.37
CA VAL A 417 -15.88 20.89 -8.16
C VAL A 417 -17.22 21.57 -8.39
N ARG A 418 -18.15 20.91 -9.10
CA ARG A 418 -19.55 21.35 -9.20
C ARG A 418 -20.32 20.83 -7.98
N THR A 419 -20.91 21.73 -7.20
CA THR A 419 -21.64 21.38 -5.98
C THR A 419 -23.14 21.64 -6.13
N ASP A 420 -23.97 20.64 -5.82
CA ASP A 420 -25.44 20.73 -5.93
C ASP A 420 -26.17 20.88 -4.58
N GLY A 421 -25.42 20.98 -3.48
CA GLY A 421 -25.93 21.28 -2.14
C GLY A 421 -25.39 20.36 -1.05
N GLY A 422 -24.46 20.87 -0.25
CA GLY A 422 -23.97 20.28 1.00
C GLY A 422 -23.63 21.37 2.01
N GLY A 423 -23.42 20.99 3.27
CA GLY A 423 -23.13 21.93 4.35
C GLY A 423 -21.71 21.72 4.86
N ASN A 424 -20.84 22.70 4.64
CA ASN A 424 -19.55 22.76 5.33
C ASN A 424 -19.79 23.27 6.76
N ARG A 425 -19.28 22.55 7.77
CA ARG A 425 -19.45 22.94 9.17
C ARG A 425 -18.37 23.92 9.66
N ASP A 426 -17.29 24.10 8.90
CA ASP A 426 -16.25 25.10 9.17
C ASP A 426 -16.29 26.31 8.23
N SER A 427 -15.72 27.41 8.69
CA SER A 427 -15.87 28.73 8.11
C SER A 427 -15.36 28.78 6.66
N ASP A 428 -16.29 28.78 5.70
CA ASP A 428 -16.10 29.13 4.28
C ASP A 428 -15.64 30.60 4.09
N ALA A 429 -14.84 31.16 5.00
CA ALA A 429 -14.12 32.37 4.69
C ALA A 429 -13.11 32.01 3.60
N PRO A 430 -13.20 32.60 2.38
CA PRO A 430 -12.20 32.34 1.36
C PRO A 430 -10.81 32.69 1.92
N PRO A 431 -9.77 31.90 1.59
CA PRO A 431 -8.43 32.16 2.08
C PRO A 431 -8.01 33.57 1.69
N LYS A 432 -7.54 34.32 2.69
CA LYS A 432 -7.11 35.70 2.53
C LYS A 432 -5.68 35.72 2.01
N THR A 433 -5.41 36.69 1.14
CA THR A 433 -4.10 37.01 0.60
C THR A 433 -3.38 37.88 1.60
N LEU A 434 -2.28 37.39 2.15
CA LEU A 434 -1.41 38.08 3.09
C LEU A 434 -0.10 38.42 2.39
N GLN A 435 0.24 39.70 2.27
CA GLN A 435 1.48 40.14 1.64
C GLN A 435 2.39 40.85 2.64
N PHE A 436 3.68 40.55 2.56
CA PHE A 436 4.73 41.24 3.29
C PHE A 436 5.66 41.91 2.27
N THR A 437 5.70 43.23 2.26
CA THR A 437 6.52 44.03 1.34
C THR A 437 7.57 44.80 2.13
N ASN A 438 8.84 44.68 1.76
CA ASN A 438 9.89 45.50 2.34
C ASN A 438 9.98 46.85 1.61
N GLU A 439 9.52 47.91 2.26
CA GLU A 439 9.56 49.28 1.75
C GLU A 439 10.87 50.01 2.10
N GLY A 440 11.72 49.38 2.90
CA GLY A 440 12.97 49.93 3.38
C GLY A 440 14.15 49.74 2.42
N ALA A 441 15.25 50.45 2.72
CA ALA A 441 16.51 50.34 1.99
C ALA A 441 17.43 49.21 2.51
N GLN A 442 17.02 48.50 3.56
CA GLN A 442 17.76 47.41 4.19
C GLN A 442 16.95 46.11 4.12
N ARG A 443 17.59 44.96 4.32
CA ARG A 443 16.85 43.70 4.47
C ARG A 443 15.91 43.78 5.67
N ALA A 444 14.74 43.21 5.52
CA ALA A 444 13.73 43.11 6.55
C ALA A 444 13.37 41.66 6.81
N PHE A 445 12.89 41.35 8.01
CA PHE A 445 12.43 40.02 8.40
C PHE A 445 10.96 40.09 8.78
N TYR A 446 10.21 39.05 8.45
CA TYR A 446 8.87 38.86 8.97
C TYR A 446 8.67 37.42 9.43
N SER A 447 7.79 37.25 10.42
CA SER A 447 7.17 35.98 10.75
C SER A 447 5.72 36.19 11.14
N PHE A 448 4.89 35.18 10.99
CA PHE A 448 3.48 35.22 11.37
C PHE A 448 2.97 33.82 11.75
N ARG A 449 1.90 33.79 12.53
CA ARG A 449 1.12 32.58 12.83
C ARG A 449 -0.26 32.70 12.17
N ALA A 450 -0.71 31.64 11.50
CA ALA A 450 -2.04 31.56 10.93
C ALA A 450 -2.48 30.11 10.80
N ALA A 451 -3.77 29.84 11.02
CA ALA A 451 -4.36 28.53 10.76
C ALA A 451 -4.26 28.24 9.26
N SER A 452 -3.56 27.17 8.91
CA SER A 452 -3.21 26.76 7.54
C SER A 452 -2.52 27.86 6.69
N THR A 453 -1.21 27.72 6.49
CA THR A 453 -0.41 28.63 5.63
C THR A 453 -0.02 27.92 4.34
N GLN A 454 -0.35 28.49 3.17
CA GLN A 454 0.23 28.05 1.89
C GLN A 454 0.91 29.24 1.20
N PRO A 455 2.17 29.13 0.77
CA PRO A 455 2.76 30.13 -0.12
C PRO A 455 1.97 30.15 -1.44
N ASP A 456 1.88 31.31 -2.08
CA ASP A 456 1.30 31.38 -3.43
C ASP A 456 2.18 30.56 -4.40
N GLU A 457 1.58 29.67 -5.20
CA GLU A 457 2.29 28.70 -6.05
C GLU A 457 3.14 29.37 -7.15
N ASP A 458 2.93 30.67 -7.39
CA ASP A 458 3.65 31.49 -8.37
C ASP A 458 4.97 32.09 -7.87
N VAL A 459 5.41 31.82 -6.62
CA VAL A 459 6.74 32.24 -6.16
C VAL A 459 7.79 31.28 -6.74
N PRO A 460 8.74 31.75 -7.58
CA PRO A 460 9.74 30.87 -8.21
C PRO A 460 10.47 30.06 -7.14
N SER A 461 10.47 28.73 -7.29
CA SER A 461 10.99 27.73 -6.34
C SER A 461 12.53 27.73 -6.16
N GLY A 462 13.17 28.90 -6.23
CA GLY A 462 14.61 29.08 -6.14
C GLY A 462 15.06 30.16 -5.15
N GLN A 463 14.15 30.77 -4.38
CA GLN A 463 14.54 31.72 -3.33
C GLN A 463 14.56 31.03 -1.95
N THR A 464 15.74 31.00 -1.35
CA THR A 464 16.07 30.33 -0.07
C THR A 464 15.59 31.09 1.17
N ASN A 465 14.67 32.05 1.04
CA ASN A 465 14.45 33.08 2.06
C ASN A 465 13.15 32.90 2.85
N HIS A 466 12.55 31.72 2.85
CA HIS A 466 11.29 31.44 3.56
C HIS A 466 11.42 30.17 4.43
N HIS A 467 10.79 30.17 5.60
CA HIS A 467 10.64 29.03 6.50
C HIS A 467 9.17 28.82 6.85
N ARG A 468 8.76 27.58 7.06
CA ARG A 468 7.39 27.17 7.42
C ARG A 468 7.44 26.10 8.50
N ASP A 469 6.58 26.23 9.51
CA ASP A 469 6.30 25.21 10.53
C ASP A 469 4.78 24.98 10.65
N GLU A 470 4.37 24.07 11.54
CA GLU A 470 2.97 23.62 11.74
C GLU A 470 1.97 24.74 12.08
N GLY A 471 2.42 25.93 12.49
CA GLY A 471 1.50 27.01 12.85
C GLY A 471 1.84 28.37 12.26
N GLY A 472 2.88 28.48 11.43
CA GLY A 472 3.38 29.77 10.97
C GLY A 472 4.36 29.69 9.82
N ALA A 473 4.73 30.87 9.34
CA ALA A 473 5.76 31.03 8.34
C ALA A 473 6.50 32.34 8.55
N GLY A 474 7.66 32.48 7.91
CA GLY A 474 8.43 33.72 7.91
C GLY A 474 9.54 33.70 6.89
N GLY A 475 10.31 34.77 6.85
CA GLY A 475 11.39 34.93 5.89
C GLY A 475 12.05 36.29 5.91
N TYR A 476 13.06 36.45 5.06
CA TYR A 476 13.68 37.75 4.78
C TYR A 476 13.20 38.33 3.47
N LEU A 477 13.03 39.64 3.46
CA LEU A 477 12.73 40.46 2.31
C LEU A 477 13.92 41.37 2.02
N THR A 478 14.45 41.32 0.81
CA THR A 478 15.36 42.33 0.27
C THR A 478 14.60 43.63 -0.04
N PRO A 479 15.27 44.80 -0.16
CA PRO A 479 14.60 46.06 -0.48
C PRO A 479 13.70 45.96 -1.72
N GLY A 480 12.40 46.25 -1.55
CA GLY A 480 11.38 46.16 -2.60
C GLY A 480 10.80 44.77 -2.85
N GLU A 481 11.26 43.73 -2.14
CA GLU A 481 10.74 42.37 -2.25
C GLU A 481 9.37 42.25 -1.58
N THR A 482 8.50 41.41 -2.16
CA THR A 482 7.19 41.09 -1.60
C THR A 482 7.02 39.58 -1.54
N HIS A 483 6.73 39.05 -0.35
CA HIS A 483 6.30 37.67 -0.18
C HIS A 483 4.79 37.62 -0.02
N THR A 484 4.13 36.69 -0.71
CA THR A 484 2.66 36.51 -0.67
C THR A 484 2.32 35.14 -0.11
N TRP A 485 1.33 35.11 0.78
CA TRP A 485 0.83 33.93 1.47
C TRP A 485 -0.69 33.85 1.34
N ARG A 486 -1.23 32.64 1.27
CA ARG A 486 -2.65 32.33 1.43
C ARG A 486 -2.87 31.80 2.84
N VAL A 487 -3.79 32.43 3.58
CA VAL A 487 -4.11 32.09 4.97
C VAL A 487 -5.62 31.91 5.13
N ALA A 488 -6.08 30.86 5.83
CA ALA A 488 -7.52 30.65 6.03
C ALA A 488 -8.13 31.70 6.96
N GLU A 489 -7.34 32.20 7.91
CA GLU A 489 -7.75 33.22 8.85
C GLU A 489 -6.82 34.43 8.83
N GLN A 490 -7.28 35.54 9.42
CA GLN A 490 -6.41 36.71 9.60
C GLN A 490 -5.21 36.30 10.46
N PRO A 491 -3.96 36.61 10.03
CA PRO A 491 -2.80 36.23 10.80
C PRO A 491 -2.87 36.90 12.16
N HIS A 492 -2.50 36.15 13.18
CA HIS A 492 -2.24 36.68 14.51
C HIS A 492 -0.74 36.60 14.76
N ASN A 493 -0.22 37.44 15.66
CA ASN A 493 1.17 37.38 16.08
C ASN A 493 2.18 37.56 14.93
N CYS A 494 2.04 38.63 14.14
CA CYS A 494 3.10 38.96 13.18
C CYS A 494 4.26 39.66 13.91
N SER A 495 5.47 39.25 13.58
CA SER A 495 6.70 39.95 13.97
C SER A 495 7.38 40.49 12.74
N LEU A 496 7.77 41.76 12.81
CA LEU A 496 8.37 42.50 11.70
C LEU A 496 9.64 43.17 12.22
N VAL A 497 10.74 42.99 11.50
CA VAL A 497 12.02 43.69 11.75
C VAL A 497 12.40 44.42 10.47
N GLY A 498 12.55 45.75 10.56
CA GLY A 498 12.75 46.62 9.39
C GLY A 498 11.43 47.23 8.89
N ASP A 499 11.49 47.87 7.71
CA ASP A 499 10.34 48.57 7.11
C ASP A 499 9.48 47.59 6.30
N VAL A 500 8.74 46.70 6.97
CA VAL A 500 7.81 45.75 6.33
C VAL A 500 6.37 46.28 6.37
N ALA A 501 5.79 46.51 5.20
CA ALA A 501 4.35 46.71 5.04
C ALA A 501 3.63 45.36 4.97
N VAL A 502 2.52 45.23 5.71
CA VAL A 502 1.69 44.02 5.70
C VAL A 502 0.30 44.37 5.19
N THR A 503 -0.18 43.66 4.18
CA THR A 503 -1.54 43.80 3.66
C THR A 503 -2.31 42.48 3.74
N VAL A 504 -3.60 42.57 4.02
CA VAL A 504 -4.55 41.44 3.94
C VAL A 504 -5.61 41.81 2.92
N GLU A 505 -5.73 41.04 1.85
CA GLU A 505 -6.62 41.34 0.72
C GLU A 505 -6.36 42.74 0.12
N GLY A 506 -5.09 43.16 0.10
CA GLY A 506 -4.67 44.45 -0.43
C GLY A 506 -4.91 45.65 0.50
N GLU A 507 -5.59 45.45 1.62
CA GLU A 507 -5.78 46.50 2.64
C GLU A 507 -4.65 46.44 3.68
N PRO A 508 -4.07 47.58 4.09
CA PRO A 508 -3.07 47.62 5.15
C PRO A 508 -3.61 47.00 6.43
N LEU A 509 -2.79 46.18 7.09
CA LEU A 509 -3.12 45.61 8.38
C LEU A 509 -2.87 46.68 9.47
N GLU A 510 -3.86 47.56 9.68
CA GLU A 510 -3.71 48.81 10.47
C GLU A 510 -3.39 48.59 11.97
N ASP A 511 -3.68 47.41 12.52
CA ASP A 511 -3.40 47.03 13.90
C ASP A 511 -2.90 45.57 13.94
N VAL A 512 -1.61 45.36 13.71
CA VAL A 512 -0.93 44.12 14.09
C VAL A 512 -0.52 44.28 15.55
N PRO A 513 -1.22 43.67 16.53
CA PRO A 513 -0.66 43.61 17.88
C PRO A 513 0.70 42.90 17.78
N PRO A 514 1.79 43.52 18.27
CA PRO A 514 3.10 42.86 18.28
C PRO A 514 2.97 41.55 19.05
N MET A 515 3.74 40.54 18.63
CA MET A 515 3.78 39.24 19.31
C MET A 515 3.89 39.43 20.83
N ASP A 516 2.88 38.96 21.57
CA ASP A 516 3.00 38.71 23.01
C ASP A 516 3.51 37.26 23.13
N THR A 517 4.68 36.97 22.57
CA THR A 517 5.40 35.72 22.86
C THR A 517 5.97 35.85 24.26
N PRO A 518 5.56 35.00 25.22
CA PRO A 518 6.02 35.18 26.60
C PRO A 518 7.53 35.05 26.79
N ASP A 519 8.29 34.53 25.80
CA ASP A 519 9.68 34.14 26.06
C ASP A 519 10.73 34.47 24.96
N TRP A 520 10.38 34.82 23.71
CA TRP A 520 11.38 34.92 22.61
C TRP A 520 11.29 36.27 21.87
N SER A 521 12.42 36.96 21.75
CA SER A 521 12.61 38.14 20.90
C SER A 521 12.69 37.76 19.41
N ASN A 522 12.51 38.76 18.52
CA ASN A 522 12.59 38.56 17.07
C ASN A 522 13.94 37.97 16.64
N ASP A 523 15.03 38.36 17.31
CA ASP A 523 16.37 37.86 17.04
C ASP A 523 16.54 36.40 17.48
N GLU A 524 15.89 35.99 18.59
CA GLU A 524 15.87 34.60 19.06
C GLU A 524 15.03 33.70 18.13
N LEU A 525 13.91 34.21 17.61
CA LEU A 525 13.08 33.52 16.61
C LEU A 525 13.81 33.33 15.28
N ALA A 526 14.46 34.38 14.77
CA ALA A 526 15.29 34.28 13.58
C ALA A 526 16.41 33.25 13.78
N THR A 527 17.13 33.33 14.90
CA THR A 527 18.22 32.38 15.23
C THR A 527 17.72 30.94 15.31
N ALA A 528 16.58 30.69 15.96
CA ALA A 528 16.02 29.36 16.10
C ALA A 528 15.56 28.75 14.77
N TRP A 529 15.19 29.59 13.80
CA TRP A 529 14.86 29.17 12.43
C TRP A 529 16.09 29.10 11.51
N GLY A 530 17.30 29.17 12.08
CA GLY A 530 18.55 29.03 11.34
C GLY A 530 18.99 30.31 10.63
N TYR A 531 18.41 31.45 10.99
CA TYR A 531 18.72 32.73 10.39
C TYR A 531 19.68 33.57 11.23
N PRO A 532 20.68 34.24 10.63
CA PRO A 532 21.59 35.10 11.38
C PRO A 532 20.84 36.33 11.93
N SER A 533 21.02 36.61 13.22
CA SER A 533 20.38 37.72 13.93
C SER A 533 20.85 39.11 13.44
N GLU A 534 21.96 39.18 12.70
CA GLU A 534 22.41 40.39 12.02
C GLU A 534 22.31 40.19 10.50
N ALA A 535 21.73 41.17 9.80
CA ALA A 535 21.73 41.18 8.34
C ALA A 535 23.21 41.13 7.87
N PRO A 536 23.60 40.13 7.05
CA PRO A 536 24.99 40.01 6.63
C PRO A 536 25.38 41.30 5.90
N THR A 537 26.33 42.04 6.45
CA THR A 537 27.03 43.08 5.71
C THR A 537 27.81 42.40 4.58
N GLU A 538 27.78 42.97 3.37
CA GLU A 538 28.36 42.42 2.13
C GLU A 538 29.87 42.03 2.18
N GLU A 539 30.54 42.08 3.33
CA GLU A 539 31.99 41.83 3.46
C GLU A 539 32.39 40.54 4.21
N ASP A 540 31.48 39.72 4.74
CA ASP A 540 31.88 38.56 5.58
C ASP A 540 31.65 37.18 4.93
N SER A 541 32.09 37.01 3.67
CA SER A 541 32.63 35.71 3.27
C SER A 541 34.14 35.83 3.32
N THR A 542 34.76 35.30 4.38
CA THR A 542 36.22 35.36 4.48
C THR A 542 36.82 34.51 3.36
N GLU A 543 38.00 34.89 2.88
CA GLU A 543 38.75 34.10 1.88
C GLU A 543 38.94 32.64 2.35
N GLU A 544 38.93 32.42 3.67
CA GLU A 544 38.99 31.12 4.36
C GLU A 544 37.73 30.26 4.14
N ASP A 545 36.53 30.85 4.11
CA ASP A 545 35.27 30.12 3.84
C ASP A 545 35.17 29.66 2.38
N ILE A 546 35.68 30.48 1.46
CA ILE A 546 35.75 30.15 0.02
C ILE A 546 36.78 29.03 -0.21
N GLU A 547 37.91 29.07 0.48
CA GLU A 547 38.94 28.02 0.41
C GLU A 547 38.39 26.68 0.95
N ALA A 548 37.67 26.70 2.09
CA ALA A 548 37.06 25.51 2.68
C ALA A 548 35.98 24.88 1.78
N LEU A 549 35.20 25.70 1.06
CA LEU A 549 34.23 25.22 0.08
C LEU A 549 34.89 24.60 -1.16
N ARG A 550 36.03 25.16 -1.61
CA ARG A 550 36.82 24.56 -2.70
C ARG A 550 37.40 23.21 -2.30
N GLU A 551 37.97 23.10 -1.11
CA GLU A 551 38.55 21.85 -0.61
C GLU A 551 37.48 20.74 -0.48
N ARG A 552 36.26 21.11 -0.05
CA ARG A 552 35.11 20.17 -0.02
C ARG A 552 34.62 19.77 -1.41
N ALA A 553 34.66 20.68 -2.39
CA ALA A 553 34.27 20.38 -3.76
C ALA A 553 35.28 19.40 -4.41
N GLU A 554 36.58 19.60 -4.19
CA GLU A 554 37.63 18.69 -4.66
C GLU A 554 37.53 17.29 -4.02
N ASP A 555 37.22 17.20 -2.71
CA ASP A 555 36.97 15.91 -2.04
C ASP A 555 35.74 15.20 -2.64
N HIS A 556 34.69 15.95 -2.97
CA HIS A 556 33.48 15.38 -3.58
C HIS A 556 33.73 14.87 -5.00
N GLU A 557 34.50 15.60 -5.81
CA GLU A 557 34.89 15.20 -7.16
C GLU A 557 35.76 13.92 -7.13
N ALA A 558 36.73 13.85 -6.21
CA ALA A 558 37.53 12.64 -6.01
C ALA A 558 36.72 11.42 -5.59
N ARG A 559 35.64 11.60 -4.81
CA ARG A 559 34.73 10.52 -4.43
C ARG A 559 33.85 10.07 -5.59
N LEU A 560 33.46 10.98 -6.48
CA LEU A 560 32.71 10.64 -7.70
C LEU A 560 33.58 9.83 -8.67
N ASP A 561 34.84 10.23 -8.88
CA ASP A 561 35.79 9.48 -9.72
C ASP A 561 35.99 8.03 -9.21
N ALA A 562 36.08 7.84 -7.89
CA ALA A 562 36.19 6.51 -7.28
C ALA A 562 34.94 5.64 -7.50
N VAL A 563 33.76 6.24 -7.46
CA VAL A 563 32.49 5.55 -7.75
C VAL A 563 32.41 5.17 -9.24
N GLU A 564 32.87 6.03 -10.16
CA GLU A 564 32.94 5.69 -11.58
C GLU A 564 33.87 4.50 -11.87
N GLU A 565 35.04 4.44 -11.20
CA GLU A 565 35.97 3.31 -11.33
C GLU A 565 35.35 1.98 -10.82
N ASP A 566 34.63 2.01 -9.70
CA ASP A 566 33.90 0.85 -9.17
C ASP A 566 32.79 0.39 -10.13
N VAL A 567 32.05 1.33 -10.74
CA VAL A 567 31.02 1.02 -11.75
C VAL A 567 31.62 0.37 -13.00
N GLU A 568 32.76 0.86 -13.49
CA GLU A 568 33.46 0.24 -14.62
C GLU A 568 33.93 -1.18 -14.29
N SER A 569 34.47 -1.40 -13.08
CA SER A 569 34.87 -2.72 -12.59
C SER A 569 33.70 -3.71 -12.56
N MET A 570 32.55 -3.29 -12.02
CA MET A 570 31.33 -4.10 -12.00
C MET A 570 30.83 -4.45 -13.42
N GLN A 571 30.96 -3.53 -14.37
CA GLN A 571 30.59 -3.77 -15.76
C GLN A 571 31.52 -4.79 -16.44
N GLU A 572 32.82 -4.78 -16.15
CA GLU A 572 33.77 -5.79 -16.62
C GLU A 572 33.47 -7.17 -16.04
N ASP A 573 33.18 -7.26 -14.74
CA ASP A 573 32.79 -8.50 -14.08
C ASP A 573 31.51 -9.08 -14.67
N ARG A 574 30.50 -8.24 -14.91
CA ARG A 574 29.26 -8.64 -15.60
C ARG A 574 29.53 -9.16 -17.02
N ARG A 575 30.45 -8.53 -17.76
CA ARG A 575 30.84 -8.97 -19.11
C ARG A 575 31.60 -10.30 -19.07
N SER A 576 32.49 -10.47 -18.09
CA SER A 576 33.20 -11.72 -17.82
C SER A 576 32.25 -12.86 -17.47
N LEU A 577 31.26 -12.61 -16.62
CA LEU A 577 30.23 -13.57 -16.23
C LEU A 577 29.38 -13.99 -17.44
N ARG A 578 28.93 -13.03 -18.26
CA ARG A 578 28.21 -13.31 -19.53
C ARG A 578 29.01 -14.19 -20.47
N ASN A 579 30.31 -13.93 -20.63
CA ASN A 579 31.18 -14.74 -21.49
C ASN A 579 31.36 -16.17 -20.94
N ARG A 580 31.47 -16.33 -19.61
CA ARG A 580 31.54 -17.65 -18.97
C ARG A 580 30.24 -18.43 -19.12
N LEU A 581 29.09 -17.77 -18.95
CA LEU A 581 27.78 -18.37 -19.16
C LEU A 581 27.60 -18.79 -20.63
N ALA A 582 27.93 -17.93 -21.59
CA ALA A 582 27.88 -18.27 -23.01
C ALA A 582 28.78 -19.46 -23.39
N ALA A 583 29.92 -19.64 -22.72
CA ALA A 583 30.82 -20.77 -22.93
C ALA A 583 30.29 -22.08 -22.30
N LEU A 584 29.60 -21.99 -21.16
CA LEU A 584 29.00 -23.14 -20.48
C LEU A 584 27.75 -23.66 -21.20
N PHE A 585 26.96 -22.76 -21.78
CA PHE A 585 25.66 -23.08 -22.36
C PHE A 585 25.64 -23.08 -23.89
N GLY A 586 26.76 -23.35 -24.55
CA GLY A 586 26.95 -23.16 -25.99
C GLY A 586 25.84 -23.69 -26.92
N ARG A 587 24.81 -22.86 -27.15
CA ARG A 587 24.15 -22.51 -28.42
C ARG A 587 23.15 -21.39 -28.21
#